data_AF-A0A4Y8CCT9-F1
#
_entry.id   AF-A0A4Y8CCT9-F1
#
_cell.length_a   1.000
_cell.length_b   1.000
_cell.length_c   1.000
_cell.angle_alpha   90.00
_cell.angle_beta   90.00
_cell.angle_gamma   90.00
#
_symmetry.space_group_name_H-M   'P 1'
#
loop_
_entity.id
_entity.type
_entity.pdbx_description
1 polymer ?
#
loop_
_entity_poly.entity_id
_entity_poly.type
_entity_poly.pdbx_seq_one_letter_code
_entity_poly.pdbx_strand_id
1 'polypeptide(L)' 'MSQFEPFLALEASAGSGKTFALSVRFVALILKGARINEILALTFTKKAANEMQKRIIETFLNLEKENKTS' A
#
# COMPACT_ATOMS: atom_id res chain seq x y z
N MET A 1 -14.77 12.80 7.38
CA MET A 1 -14.03 12.10 6.30
C MET A 1 -12.68 12.79 6.17
N SER A 2 -11.56 12.10 6.30
CA SER A 2 -10.26 12.76 6.09
C SER A 2 -10.16 13.22 4.65
N GLN A 3 -9.78 14.48 4.46
CA GLN A 3 -9.64 15.13 3.18
C GLN A 3 -8.53 14.42 2.38
N PHE A 4 -8.73 14.26 1.07
CA PHE A 4 -7.69 13.76 0.19
C PHE A 4 -6.61 14.85 0.09
N GLU A 5 -5.41 14.55 0.57
CA GLU A 5 -4.26 15.44 0.43
C GLU A 5 -3.53 15.13 -0.89
N PRO A 6 -3.61 16.03 -1.89
CA PRO A 6 -2.75 15.92 -3.07
C PRO A 6 -1.29 16.11 -2.64
N PHE A 7 -0.40 15.24 -3.15
CA PHE A 7 1.06 15.28 -2.90
C PHE A 7 1.51 15.01 -1.44
N LEU A 8 1.01 13.92 -0.85
CA LEU A 8 1.50 13.43 0.45
C LEU A 8 2.94 12.88 0.35
N ALA A 9 3.88 13.51 1.04
CA ALA A 9 5.23 12.99 1.25
C ALA A 9 5.32 12.29 2.62
N LEU A 10 5.86 11.07 2.63
CA LEU A 10 6.13 10.33 3.86
C LEU A 10 7.63 10.34 4.12
N GLU A 11 8.06 11.19 5.04
CA GLU A 11 9.40 11.07 5.60
C GLU A 11 9.42 9.88 6.55
N ALA A 12 10.47 9.06 6.46
CA ALA A 12 10.64 8.02 7.44
C ALA A 12 12.09 7.56 7.51
N SER A 13 12.51 7.13 8.69
CA SER A 13 13.84 6.59 8.94
C SER A 13 13.99 5.15 8.44
N ALA A 14 15.20 4.60 8.43
CA ALA A 14 15.40 3.18 8.17
C ALA A 14 14.55 2.33 9.15
N GLY A 15 13.89 1.28 8.65
CA GLY A 15 13.08 0.38 9.47
C GLY A 15 11.70 0.89 9.89
N SER A 16 11.32 2.13 9.62
CA SER A 16 10.05 2.73 10.11
C SER A 16 8.80 2.36 9.27
N GLY A 17 8.88 1.34 8.42
CA GLY A 17 7.69 0.82 7.73
C GLY A 17 7.19 1.59 6.50
N LYS A 18 8.00 2.44 5.84
CA LYS A 18 7.59 3.15 4.59
C LYS A 18 6.95 2.24 3.55
N THR A 19 7.60 1.10 3.30
CA THR A 19 7.13 0.13 2.30
C THR A 19 5.79 -0.48 2.70
N PHE A 20 5.55 -0.69 3.99
CA PHE A 20 4.26 -1.14 4.51
C PHE A 20 3.18 -0.07 4.36
N ALA A 21 3.50 1.19 4.71
CA ALA A 21 2.57 2.30 4.53
C ALA A 21 2.15 2.46 3.06
N LEU A 22 3.08 2.28 2.11
CA LEU A 22 2.78 2.32 0.67
C LEU A 22 1.89 1.16 0.22
N SER A 23 2.11 -0.07 0.69
CA SER A 23 1.26 -1.21 0.32
C SER A 23 -0.16 -1.06 0.87
N VAL A 24 -0.29 -0.63 2.13
CA VAL A 24 -1.59 -0.30 2.75
C VAL A 24 -2.29 0.83 1.99
N ARG A 25 -1.56 1.88 1.60
CA ARG A 25 -2.13 2.99 0.82
C ARG A 25 -2.66 2.52 -0.54
N PHE A 26 -1.93 1.65 -1.24
CA PHE A 26 -2.36 1.09 -2.51
C PHE A 26 -3.67 0.32 -2.35
N VAL A 27 -3.74 -0.57 -1.36
CA VAL A 27 -4.96 -1.34 -1.05
C VAL A 27 -6.12 -0.41 -0.67
N ALA A 28 -5.87 0.60 0.15
CA ALA A 28 -6.90 1.57 0.52
C ALA A 28 -7.47 2.35 -0.68
N LEU A 29 -6.67 2.63 -1.71
CA LEU A 29 -7.15 3.26 -2.94
C LEU A 29 -8.08 2.33 -3.72
N ILE A 30 -7.73 1.04 -3.84
CA ILE A 30 -8.60 0.02 -4.46
C ILE A 30 -9.92 -0.08 -3.71
N LEU A 31 -9.87 -0.17 -2.37
CA LEU A 31 -11.07 -0.27 -1.53
C LEU A 31 -11.95 0.99 -1.59
N LYS A 32 -11.38 2.14 -1.98
CA LYS A 32 -12.13 3.38 -2.27
C LYS A 32 -12.72 3.44 -3.68
N GLY A 33 -12.55 2.39 -4.48
CA GLY A 33 -13.14 2.25 -5.82
C GLY A 33 -12.20 2.58 -6.97
N ALA A 34 -10.91 2.87 -6.72
CA ALA A 34 -9.95 3.04 -7.80
C ALA A 34 -9.69 1.71 -8.51
N ARG A 35 -9.64 1.71 -9.85
CA ARG A 35 -9.24 0.52 -10.59
C ARG A 35 -7.73 0.33 -10.46
N ILE A 36 -7.28 -0.93 -10.36
CA ILE A 36 -5.84 -1.23 -10.19
C ILE A 36 -4.98 -0.60 -11.29
N ASN A 37 -5.49 -0.57 -12.53
CA ASN A 37 -4.81 0.01 -13.68
C ASN A 37 -4.75 1.56 -13.68
N GLU A 38 -5.39 2.23 -12.73
CA GLU A 38 -5.32 3.69 -12.53
C GLU A 38 -4.29 4.08 -11.46
N ILE A 39 -3.70 3.10 -10.75
CA ILE A 39 -2.74 3.35 -9.67
C ILE A 39 -1.33 3.00 -10.14
N LEU A 40 -0.45 3.99 -10.23
CA LEU A 40 0.96 3.81 -10.57
C LEU A 40 1.83 3.83 -9.32
N ALA A 41 2.53 2.72 -9.05
CA ALA A 41 3.57 2.63 -8.03
C ALA A 41 4.95 2.52 -8.68
N LEU A 42 5.88 3.40 -8.30
CA LEU A 42 7.23 3.46 -8.85
C LEU A 42 8.28 3.20 -7.76
N THR A 43 9.38 2.54 -8.13
CA THR A 43 10.52 2.28 -7.25
C THR A 43 11.81 2.40 -8.04
N PHE A 44 12.93 2.61 -7.34
CA PHE A 44 14.25 2.74 -7.97
C PHE A 44 14.75 1.51 -8.72
N THR A 45 14.30 0.30 -8.35
CA THR A 45 14.79 -0.94 -8.97
C THR A 45 13.66 -1.88 -9.32
N LYS A 46 13.85 -2.71 -10.35
CA LYS A 46 12.89 -3.76 -10.74
C LYS A 46 12.62 -4.75 -9.60
N LYS A 47 13.64 -5.06 -8.79
CA LYS A 47 13.49 -5.93 -7.62
C LYS A 47 12.56 -5.30 -6.58
N ALA A 48 12.74 -4.02 -6.25
CA ALA A 48 11.87 -3.32 -5.31
C ALA A 48 10.43 -3.22 -5.82
N ALA A 49 10.23 -3.02 -7.14
CA ALA A 49 8.89 -3.01 -7.74
C ALA A 49 8.19 -4.37 -7.57
N ASN A 50 8.89 -5.46 -7.86
CA ASN A 50 8.36 -6.82 -7.70
C ASN A 50 8.05 -7.13 -6.22
N GLU A 51 8.90 -6.69 -5.29
CA GLU A 51 8.65 -6.83 -3.85
C GLU A 51 7.42 -6.01 -3.42
N MET A 52 7.26 -4.79 -3.93
CA MET A 52 6.10 -3.94 -3.65
C MET A 52 4.80 -4.59 -4.15
N GLN A 53 4.81 -5.16 -5.35
CA GLN A 53 3.66 -5.89 -5.89
C GLN A 53 3.25 -7.06 -4.99
N LYS A 54 4.21 -7.89 -4.56
CA LYS A 54 3.94 -9.02 -3.64
C LYS A 54 3.33 -8.54 -2.34
N ARG A 55 3.88 -7.48 -1.74
CA ARG A 55 3.37 -6.89 -0.50
C ARG A 55 1.95 -6.37 -0.63
N ILE A 56 1.60 -5.76 -1.76
CA ILE A 56 0.23 -5.28 -2.01
C ILE A 56 -0.74 -6.46 -2.00
N ILE A 57 -0.41 -7.55 -2.70
CA ILE A 57 -1.22 -8.78 -2.75
C ILE A 57 -1.35 -9.39 -1.35
N GLU A 58 -0.24 -9.56 -0.63
CA GLU A 58 -0.24 -10.08 0.74
C GLU A 58 -1.06 -9.20 1.69
N THR A 59 -0.91 -7.88 1.60
CA THR A 59 -1.67 -6.91 2.40
C THR A 59 -3.16 -7.08 2.16
N PHE A 60 -3.58 -7.19 0.90
CA PHE A 60 -4.98 -7.39 0.52
C PHE A 60 -5.54 -8.73 1.04
N LEU A 61 -4.81 -9.83 0.85
CA LEU A 61 -5.23 -11.17 1.28
C LEU A 61 -5.30 -11.31 2.81
N ASN A 62 -4.49 -10.56 3.55
CA ASN A 62 -4.47 -10.63 5.01
C ASN A 62 -5.59 -9.81 5.68
N LEU A 63 -6.36 -8.99 4.95
CA LEU A 63 -7.49 -8.23 5.50
C LEU A 63 -8.56 -9.13 6.16
N GLU A 64 -8.70 -10.37 5.72
CA GLU A 64 -9.69 -11.32 6.25
C GLU A 64 -9.24 -12.00 7.56
N LYS A 65 -7.93 -12.04 7.84
CA LYS A 65 -7.39 -12.87 8.93
C LYS A 65 -7.58 -12.26 10.32
N GLU A 66 -7.85 -10.96 10.43
CA GLU A 66 -8.07 -10.30 11.73
C GLU A 66 -9.48 -10.49 12.30
N ASN A 67 -10.43 -11.05 11.54
CA ASN A 67 -11.82 -11.27 12.00
C ASN A 67 -12.09 -12.65 12.64
N LYS A 68 -11.07 -13.49 12.87
CA LYS A 68 -11.22 -14.86 13.43
C LYS A 68 -10.64 -15.06 14.83
N THR A 69 -10.23 -13.98 15.50
CA THR A 69 -9.71 -14.05 16.88
C THR A 69 -10.52 -13.12 17.78
N SER A 70 -11.79 -13.44 18.00
CA SER A 70 -12.62 -12.96 19.11
C SER A 70 -13.74 -13.96 19.35
#